data_AF-A0A6B3GTT9-F1
#
_entry.id   AF-A0A6B3GTT9-F1
#
_cell.length_a   1.000
_cell.length_b   1.000
_cell.length_c   1.000
_cell.angle_alpha   90.00
_cell.angle_beta   90.00
_cell.angle_gamma   90.00
#
_symmetry.space_group_name_H-M   'P 1'
#
loop_
_entity.id
_entity.type
_entity.pdbx_description
1 polymer ?
#
loop_
_entity_poly.entity_id
_entity_poly.type
_entity_poly.pdbx_seq_one_letter_code
_entity_poly.pdbx_strand_id
1 'polypeptide(L)'
;DVATEHRWLPRLAEQLPFPVPLPLAQGTPDKAFPRPWSVCTWLEGTNPAPGDASSSSDLLAADLAEFVLALRRIAPDDAPPAYRSEPLASRDPATR
;
A
#
# COMPACT_ATOMS: atom_id res chain seq x y z
N ASP A 1 3.58 -0.41 -8.04
CA ASP A 1 4.71 -0.36 -9.01
C ASP A 1 5.93 0.07 -8.22
N VAL A 2 7.05 -0.62 -8.41
CA VAL A 2 8.23 -0.50 -7.55
C VAL A 2 8.76 0.94 -7.50
N ALA A 3 8.91 1.60 -8.65
CA ALA A 3 9.37 3.00 -8.69
C ALA A 3 8.37 3.95 -8.02
N THR A 4 7.07 3.71 -8.22
CA THR A 4 6.00 4.47 -7.57
C THR A 4 6.06 4.33 -6.05
N GLU A 5 6.22 3.11 -5.54
CA GLU A 5 6.27 2.83 -4.10
C GLU A 5 7.51 3.45 -3.44
N HIS A 6 8.68 3.37 -4.09
CA HIS A 6 9.90 4.05 -3.63
C HIS A 6 9.76 5.58 -3.55
N ARG A 7 8.97 6.19 -4.45
CA ARG A 7 8.68 7.63 -4.39
C ARG A 7 7.67 7.94 -3.29
N TRP A 8 6.60 7.17 -3.18
CA TRP A 8 5.42 7.58 -2.41
C TRP A 8 5.42 7.09 -0.96
N LEU A 9 5.92 5.89 -0.67
CA LEU A 9 5.84 5.34 0.69
C LEU A 9 6.55 6.20 1.75
N PRO A 10 7.76 6.76 1.52
CA PRO A 10 8.37 7.66 2.51
C PRO A 10 7.55 8.93 2.78
N ARG A 11 6.97 9.53 1.73
CA ARG A 11 6.14 10.74 1.84
C ARG A 11 4.83 10.48 2.58
N LEU A 12 4.24 9.31 2.36
CA LEU A 12 3.03 8.89 3.06
C LEU A 12 3.35 8.58 4.53
N ALA A 13 4.45 7.88 4.81
CA ALA A 13 4.84 7.48 6.16
C ALA A 13 4.98 8.66 7.12
N GLU A 14 5.47 9.81 6.64
CA GLU A 14 5.60 11.04 7.45
C GLU A 14 4.26 11.63 7.91
N GLN A 15 3.15 11.27 7.26
CA GLN A 15 1.81 11.84 7.46
C GLN A 15 0.81 10.84 8.01
N LEU A 16 1.18 9.57 8.11
CA LEU A 16 0.30 8.51 8.59
C LEU A 16 0.45 8.31 10.10
N PRO A 17 -0.66 8.04 10.82
CA PRO A 17 -0.65 7.86 12.27
C PRO A 17 -0.03 6.52 12.69
N PHE A 18 0.11 5.57 11.75
CA PHE A 18 0.66 4.24 12.00
C PHE A 18 1.85 3.95 11.06
N PRO A 19 2.84 3.14 11.51
CA PRO A 19 3.96 2.74 10.69
C PRO A 19 3.55 2.02 9.41
N VAL A 20 4.28 2.28 8.32
CA VAL A 20 4.15 1.56 7.05
C VAL A 20 5.52 1.04 6.59
N PRO A 21 5.59 0.00 5.75
CA PRO A 21 6.85 -0.47 5.21
C PRO A 21 7.56 0.64 4.41
N LEU A 22 8.83 0.88 4.74
CA LEU A 22 9.68 1.84 4.04
C LEU A 22 10.59 1.11 3.06
N PRO A 23 10.62 1.51 1.77
CA PRO A 23 11.54 0.93 0.80
C PRO A 23 13.00 1.22 1.14
N LEU A 24 13.81 0.17 1.26
CA LEU A 24 15.24 0.20 1.58
C LEU A 24 16.12 0.04 0.34
N ALA A 25 15.71 -0.82 -0.60
CA ALA A 25 16.46 -1.07 -1.82
C ALA A 25 15.54 -1.45 -2.97
N GLN A 26 15.94 -1.07 -4.18
CA GLN A 26 15.26 -1.45 -5.42
C GLN A 26 16.15 -2.42 -6.19
N GLY A 27 15.62 -3.60 -6.49
CA GLY A 27 16.28 -4.59 -7.33
C GLY A 27 16.09 -4.33 -8.81
N THR A 28 17.13 -4.59 -9.59
CA THR A 28 17.09 -4.54 -11.05
C THR A 28 16.66 -5.89 -11.64
N PRO A 29 15.81 -5.91 -12.68
CA PRO A 29 15.49 -7.14 -13.42
C PRO A 29 16.74 -7.86 -13.93
N ASP A 30 16.71 -9.19 -13.92
CA ASP A 30 17.72 -10.04 -14.56
C ASP A 30 17.09 -11.28 -15.24
N LYS A 31 17.92 -12.21 -15.70
CA LYS A 31 17.45 -13.43 -16.39
C LYS A 31 16.69 -14.39 -15.48
N ALA A 32 16.99 -14.41 -14.19
CA ALA A 32 16.30 -15.26 -13.21
C ALA A 32 15.00 -14.60 -12.72
N PHE A 33 14.98 -13.27 -12.65
CA PHE A 33 13.83 -12.50 -12.21
C PHE A 33 13.64 -11.24 -13.09
N PRO A 34 12.81 -11.32 -14.14
CA PRO A 34 12.70 -10.28 -15.18
C PRO A 34 11.83 -9.08 -14.77
N ARG A 35 11.56 -8.90 -13.48
CA ARG A 35 10.69 -7.85 -12.96
C ARG A 35 11.42 -7.04 -11.89
N PRO A 36 11.16 -5.73 -11.75
CA PRO A 36 11.69 -4.97 -10.62
C PRO A 36 11.09 -5.50 -9.32
N TRP A 37 11.82 -5.36 -8.22
CA TRP A 37 11.41 -5.76 -6.88
C TRP A 37 11.96 -4.77 -5.85
N SER A 38 11.42 -4.81 -4.63
CA SER A 38 11.84 -3.94 -3.52
C SER A 38 12.16 -4.75 -2.28
N VAL A 39 13.12 -4.26 -1.50
CA VAL A 39 13.32 -4.62 -0.10
C VAL A 39 12.71 -3.51 0.73
N CYS A 40 11.87 -3.83 1.71
CA CYS A 40 11.24 -2.87 2.60
C CYS A 40 11.55 -3.18 4.07
N THR A 41 11.36 -2.21 4.96
CA THR A 41 11.42 -2.44 6.41
C THR A 41 10.36 -3.45 6.84
N TRP A 42 10.73 -4.30 7.79
CA TRP A 42 9.80 -5.20 8.45
C TRP A 42 9.02 -4.45 9.54
N LEU A 43 7.72 -4.72 9.65
CA LEU A 43 6.90 -4.25 10.76
C LEU A 43 6.64 -5.42 11.68
N GLU A 44 7.10 -5.32 12.92
CA GLU A 44 6.85 -6.34 13.94
C GLU A 44 5.36 -6.42 14.26
N GLY A 45 4.83 -7.64 14.34
CA GLY A 45 3.43 -7.90 14.66
C GLY A 45 2.88 -9.13 13.95
N THR A 46 1.58 -9.35 14.17
CA THR A 46 0.83 -10.44 13.55
C THR A 46 -0.36 -9.84 12.81
N ASN A 47 -0.64 -10.35 11.62
CA ASN A 47 -1.80 -9.91 10.86
C ASN A 47 -3.10 -10.30 11.60
N PRO A 48 -4.06 -9.37 11.73
CA PRO A 48 -5.39 -9.69 12.23
C PRO A 48 -6.07 -10.71 11.33
N ALA A 49 -6.73 -11.70 11.92
CA ALA A 49 -7.46 -12.74 11.22
C ALA A 49 -8.97 -12.64 11.54
N PRO A 50 -9.84 -12.87 10.54
CA PRO A 50 -11.29 -12.91 10.78
C PRO A 50 -11.64 -13.90 11.89
N GLY A 51 -12.38 -13.42 12.90
CA GLY A 51 -12.83 -14.24 14.03
C GLY A 51 -11.84 -14.36 15.19
N ASP A 52 -10.65 -13.76 15.12
CA ASP A 52 -9.79 -13.62 16.30
C ASP A 52 -10.30 -12.51 17.24
N ALA A 53 -9.94 -12.61 18.53
CA ALA A 53 -10.40 -11.67 19.55
C ALA A 53 -9.82 -10.26 19.35
N SER A 54 -8.63 -10.14 18.78
CA SER A 54 -7.99 -8.85 18.44
C SER A 54 -8.70 -8.12 17.30
N SER A 55 -9.27 -8.85 16.34
CA SER A 55 -9.95 -8.36 15.14
C SER A 55 -11.41 -8.02 15.41
N SER A 56 -11.95 -8.53 16.51
CA SER A 56 -13.31 -8.25 16.98
C SER A 56 -13.35 -7.06 17.96
N SER A 57 -12.24 -6.36 18.14
CA SER A 57 -12.13 -5.21 19.06
C SER A 57 -12.54 -3.91 18.37
N ASP A 58 -13.44 -3.14 19.00
CA ASP A 58 -13.83 -1.79 18.56
C ASP A 58 -12.61 -0.86 18.41
N LEU A 59 -11.53 -1.11 19.16
CA LEU A 59 -10.28 -0.35 19.06
C LEU A 59 -9.60 -0.54 17.69
N LEU A 60 -9.54 -1.78 17.17
CA LEU A 60 -8.94 -2.01 15.85
C LEU A 60 -9.76 -1.33 14.75
N ALA A 61 -11.08 -1.35 14.86
CA ALA A 61 -11.94 -0.65 13.92
C ALA A 61 -11.72 0.87 13.94
N ALA A 62 -11.55 1.45 15.13
CA ALA A 62 -11.23 2.87 15.30
C ALA A 62 -9.86 3.22 14.70
N ASP A 63 -8.82 2.43 14.99
CA ASP A 63 -7.46 2.63 14.44
C ASP A 63 -7.44 2.53 12.91
N LEU A 64 -8.15 1.56 12.33
CA LEU A 64 -8.30 1.43 10.88
C LEU A 64 -9.02 2.64 10.27
N ALA A 65 -10.09 3.12 10.93
CA ALA A 65 -10.80 4.31 10.49
C ALA A 65 -9.88 5.54 10.52
N GLU A 66 -9.08 5.70 11.58
CA GLU A 66 -8.10 6.78 11.69
C GLU A 66 -7.06 6.71 10.55
N PHE A 67 -6.48 5.53 10.29
CA PHE A 67 -5.53 5.34 9.21
C PHE A 67 -6.12 5.72 7.84
N VAL A 68 -7.32 5.22 7.52
CA VAL A 68 -7.99 5.51 6.23
C VAL A 68 -8.32 7.00 6.12
N LEU A 69 -8.78 7.64 7.19
CA LEU A 69 -9.08 9.06 7.18
C LEU A 69 -7.81 9.91 7.03
N ALA A 70 -6.71 9.54 7.69
CA ALA A 70 -5.43 10.20 7.52
C ALA A 70 -4.93 10.08 6.07
N LEU A 71 -4.92 8.87 5.51
CA LEU A 71 -4.51 8.62 4.12
C LEU A 71 -5.33 9.45 3.12
N ARG A 72 -6.65 9.55 3.31
CA ARG A 72 -7.55 10.32 2.43
C ARG A 72 -7.34 11.82 2.49
N ARG A 73 -6.76 12.37 3.57
CA ARG A 73 -6.49 13.80 3.71
C ARG A 73 -5.21 14.23 2.99
N ILE A 74 -4.32 13.29 2.65
CA ILE A 74 -3.07 13.60 1.98
C ILE A 74 -3.37 14.04 0.54
N ALA A 75 -2.90 15.23 0.18
CA ALA A 75 -3.04 15.77 -1.17
C ALA A 75 -2.27 14.87 -2.18
N PRO A 76 -2.92 14.35 -3.23
CA PRO A 76 -2.29 13.44 -4.19
C PRO A 76 -1.55 14.20 -5.30
N ASP A 77 -0.96 15.36 -4.99
CA ASP A 77 -0.28 16.20 -5.97
C ASP A 77 0.87 15.44 -6.62
N ASP A 78 0.93 15.40 -7.96
CA ASP A 78 1.86 14.58 -8.75
C ASP A 78 1.77 13.05 -8.54
N ALA A 79 0.70 12.56 -7.89
CA ALA A 79 0.47 11.13 -7.78
C ALA A 79 0.14 10.53 -9.16
N PRO A 80 0.57 9.29 -9.43
CA PRO A 80 0.20 8.62 -10.66
C PRO A 80 -1.33 8.48 -10.74
N PRO A 81 -1.92 8.58 -11.94
CA PRO A 81 -3.36 8.44 -12.10
C PRO A 81 -3.82 7.07 -11.57
N ALA A 82 -4.90 7.10 -10.80
CA ALA A 82 -5.49 5.88 -10.28
C ALA A 82 -6.08 5.06 -11.43
N TYR A 83 -5.43 3.96 -11.79
CA TYR A 83 -5.97 3.06 -12.81
C TYR A 83 -7.22 2.37 -12.29
N ARG A 84 -7.29 2.01 -11.00
CA ARG A 84 -8.35 1.14 -10.44
C ARG A 84 -9.77 1.72 -10.45
N SER A 85 -9.95 2.99 -10.76
CA SER A 85 -11.24 3.70 -10.68
C SER A 85 -12.06 3.68 -11.98
N GLU A 86 -11.58 3.02 -13.03
CA GLU A 86 -12.30 2.92 -14.30
C GLU A 86 -13.43 1.87 -14.24
N PRO A 87 -14.52 2.04 -15.03
CA PRO A 87 -15.57 1.03 -15.14
C PRO A 87 -15.00 -0.35 -15.50
N LEU A 88 -15.56 -1.41 -14.91
CA LEU A 88 -15.09 -2.79 -15.17
C LEU A 88 -15.16 -3.14 -16.67
N ALA A 89 -16.21 -2.69 -17.35
CA ALA A 89 -16.40 -2.86 -18.79
C ALA A 89 -15.23 -2.31 -19.63
N SER A 90 -14.53 -1.26 -19.15
CA SER A 90 -13.36 -0.70 -19.84
C SER A 90 -12.16 -1.64 -19.84
N ARG A 91 -12.17 -2.71 -19.03
CA ARG A 91 -11.06 -3.67 -18.88
C ARG A 91 -11.27 -5.00 -19.58
N ASP A 92 -12.50 -5.32 -19.98
CA ASP A 92 -12.86 -6.59 -20.62
C ASP A 92 -11.98 -6.96 -21.83
N PRO A 93 -11.56 -6.03 -22.72
CA PRO A 93 -10.76 -6.38 -23.90
C PRO A 93 -9.37 -6.94 -23.60
N ALA A 94 -8.78 -6.58 -22.45
CA ALA A 94 -7.41 -7.01 -22.09
C ALA A 94 -7.38 -8.37 -21.36
N THR A 95 -8.54 -8.90 -20.98
CA THR A 95 -8.67 -10.14 -20.19
C THR A 95 -9.29 -11.31 -20.97
N ARG A 96 -9.60 -11.13 -22.26
CA ARG A 96 -10.11 -12.19 -23.15
C ARG A 96 -9.03 -12.81 -24.03
#